data_AF-T1JPL0-F1
#
_entry.id   AF-T1JPL0-F1
#
_cell.length_a   1.000
_cell.length_b   1.000
_cell.length_c   1.000
_cell.angle_alpha   90.00
_cell.angle_beta   90.00
_cell.angle_gamma   90.00
#
_symmetry.space_group_name_H-M   'P 1'
#
loop_
_entity.id
_entity.type
_entity.pdbx_description
1 polymer ?
#
loop_
_entity_poly.entity_id
_entity_poly.type
_entity_poly.pdbx_seq_one_letter_code
_entity_poly.pdbx_strand_id
1 'polypeptide(L)'
;MPSSDIQIAFKWKDAFDKGSFFGGRMELTASSMAYEKVCILFNVAAMQSQIAASQNTETDEGLKLMAKLFQQASGIFNHLINIVTSSIQQEPTPDLSPDTLSALSSLMIAQAQENRMKDAIIAKITAQVEDRFADALEQMQKKHLKPLWGKVV
;
A
#
# COMPACT_ATOMS: atom_id res chain seq x y z
N MET A 1 0.26 -18.91 41.28
CA MET A 1 1.69 -18.52 41.27
C MET A 1 1.77 -17.11 40.72
N PRO A 2 2.54 -16.19 41.30
CA PRO A 2 2.74 -14.87 40.71
C PRO A 2 3.68 -15.03 39.50
N SER A 3 3.24 -14.59 38.32
CA SER A 3 3.88 -14.84 37.03
C SER A 3 5.12 -13.96 36.77
N SER A 4 6.04 -13.83 37.74
CA SER A 4 7.13 -12.85 37.70
C SER A 4 8.46 -13.33 37.08
N ASP A 5 8.61 -14.59 36.68
CA ASP A 5 9.97 -15.18 36.60
C ASP A 5 10.53 -15.38 35.18
N ILE A 6 9.96 -14.78 34.14
CA ILE A 6 10.53 -14.84 32.77
C ILE A 6 10.75 -13.42 32.24
N GLN A 7 11.97 -12.93 32.42
CA GLN A 7 12.47 -11.65 31.88
C GLN A 7 13.26 -11.91 30.60
N ILE A 8 12.57 -12.27 29.49
CA ILE A 8 13.23 -12.38 28.19
C ILE A 8 13.37 -10.99 27.59
N ALA A 9 14.61 -10.56 27.38
CA ALA A 9 14.91 -9.30 26.72
C ALA A 9 14.80 -9.44 25.21
N PHE A 10 13.95 -8.64 24.58
CA PHE A 10 13.82 -8.55 23.12
C PHE A 10 14.53 -7.29 22.66
N LYS A 11 15.41 -7.42 21.65
CA LYS A 11 16.17 -6.32 21.08
C LYS A 11 15.82 -6.16 19.61
N TRP A 12 15.22 -5.03 19.25
CA TRP A 12 14.93 -4.65 17.87
C TRP A 12 15.62 -3.34 17.50
N LYS A 13 15.91 -3.21 16.21
CA LYS A 13 16.46 -1.99 15.60
C LYS A 13 15.37 -1.26 14.84
N ASP A 14 15.53 0.04 14.73
CA ASP A 14 14.69 0.88 13.88
C ASP A 14 14.78 0.44 12.41
N ALA A 15 13.64 0.31 11.74
CA ALA A 15 13.53 -0.16 10.36
C ALA A 15 14.11 0.82 9.32
N PHE A 16 14.24 2.10 9.67
CA PHE A 16 14.69 3.17 8.77
C PHE A 16 16.10 3.67 9.10
N ASP A 17 16.73 3.12 10.13
CA ASP A 17 18.09 3.47 10.51
C ASP A 17 19.07 3.08 9.40
N LYS A 18 19.65 4.11 8.78
CA LYS A 18 20.74 4.01 7.79
C LYS A 18 22.07 4.54 8.33
N GLY A 19 22.23 4.61 9.66
CA GLY A 19 23.41 5.18 10.31
C GLY A 19 23.38 6.71 10.39
N SER A 20 22.18 7.30 10.53
CA SER A 20 22.05 8.76 10.60
C SER A 20 22.59 9.30 11.93
N PHE A 21 23.56 10.21 11.84
CA PHE A 21 24.12 10.95 12.99
C PHE A 21 23.15 11.99 13.58
N PHE A 22 22.07 12.33 12.87
CA PHE A 22 21.04 13.26 13.32
C PHE A 22 19.85 12.51 13.92
N GLY A 23 19.98 12.21 15.21
CA GLY A 23 18.90 12.19 16.21
C GLY A 23 17.77 11.18 16.05
N GLY A 24 17.91 10.03 16.70
CA GLY A 24 16.82 9.07 16.95
C GLY A 24 17.35 7.86 17.72
N ARG A 25 16.48 7.17 18.47
CA ARG A 25 16.83 5.89 19.10
C ARG A 25 16.94 4.82 17.99
N MET A 26 18.14 4.26 17.80
CA MET A 26 18.43 3.29 16.72
C MET A 26 18.02 1.85 17.08
N GLU A 27 17.90 1.57 18.37
CA GLU A 27 17.52 0.26 18.89
C GLU A 27 16.84 0.39 20.24
N LEU A 28 15.97 -0.57 20.54
CA LEU A 28 15.28 -0.66 21.81
C LEU A 28 15.34 -2.10 22.31
N THR A 29 15.82 -2.27 23.55
CA THR A 29 15.80 -3.54 24.28
C THR A 29 14.75 -3.46 25.38
N ALA A 30 13.72 -4.31 25.34
CA ALA A 30 12.70 -4.37 26.36
C ALA A 30 12.30 -5.81 26.71
N SER A 31 12.11 -6.08 28.00
CA SER A 31 11.59 -7.36 28.49
C SER A 31 10.06 -7.37 28.51
N SER A 32 9.45 -7.12 27.34
CA SER A 32 7.99 -7.02 27.17
C SER A 32 7.53 -7.88 26.00
N MET A 33 6.62 -8.82 26.29
CA MET A 33 5.99 -9.62 25.24
C MET A 33 5.07 -8.77 24.34
N ALA A 34 4.54 -7.66 24.86
CA ALA A 34 3.74 -6.74 24.07
C ALA A 34 4.62 -5.98 23.06
N TYR A 35 5.83 -5.56 23.47
CA TYR A 35 6.82 -4.98 22.57
C TYR A 35 7.21 -5.93 21.44
N GLU A 36 7.52 -7.19 21.78
CA GLU A 36 7.84 -8.22 20.78
C GLU A 36 6.72 -8.38 19.73
N LYS A 37 5.46 -8.44 20.19
CA LYS A 37 4.30 -8.55 19.29
C LYS A 37 4.16 -7.35 18.36
N VAL A 38 4.41 -6.14 18.86
CA VAL A 38 4.39 -4.91 18.04
C VAL A 38 5.43 -5.00 16.92
N CYS A 39 6.68 -5.37 17.25
CA CYS A 39 7.75 -5.51 16.25
C CYS A 39 7.45 -6.61 15.22
N ILE A 40 6.92 -7.76 15.67
CA ILE A 40 6.51 -8.83 14.76
C ILE A 40 5.41 -8.36 13.81
N LEU A 41 4.38 -7.68 14.31
CA LEU A 41 3.29 -7.16 13.48
C LEU A 41 3.78 -6.13 12.47
N PHE A 42 4.70 -5.25 12.87
CA PHE A 42 5.35 -4.32 11.95
C PHE A 42 6.03 -5.06 10.80
N ASN A 43 6.80 -6.11 11.11
CA ASN A 43 7.48 -6.93 10.11
C ASN A 43 6.51 -7.71 9.21
N VAL A 44 5.39 -8.19 9.75
CA VAL A 44 4.33 -8.82 8.94
C VAL A 44 3.77 -7.81 7.93
N ALA A 45 3.47 -6.59 8.34
CA ALA A 45 3.00 -5.55 7.44
C ALA A 45 4.04 -5.17 6.39
N ALA A 46 5.31 -5.02 6.79
CA ALA A 46 6.42 -4.73 5.90
C ALA A 46 6.70 -5.85 4.90
N MET A 47 6.54 -7.12 5.30
CA MET A 47 6.66 -8.26 4.39
C MET A 47 5.48 -8.32 3.42
N GLN A 48 4.26 -8.09 3.90
CA GLN A 48 3.07 -8.03 3.04
C GLN A 48 3.20 -6.93 1.98
N SER A 49 3.73 -5.75 2.34
CA SER A 49 3.95 -4.67 1.39
C SER A 49 5.01 -5.01 0.33
N GLN A 50 6.08 -5.72 0.71
CA GLN A 50 7.08 -6.21 -0.24
C GLN A 50 6.50 -7.24 -1.22
N ILE A 51 5.72 -8.21 -0.71
CA ILE A 51 5.07 -9.21 -1.56
C ILE A 51 4.04 -8.53 -2.48
N ALA A 52 3.29 -7.55 -1.98
CA ALA A 52 2.35 -6.78 -2.80
C ALA A 52 3.08 -6.05 -3.93
N ALA A 53 4.18 -5.37 -3.62
CA ALA A 53 5.00 -4.66 -4.60
C ALA A 53 5.64 -5.58 -5.65
N SER A 54 5.82 -6.87 -5.34
CA SER A 54 6.38 -7.86 -6.28
C SER A 54 5.33 -8.56 -7.15
N GLN A 55 4.04 -8.24 -7.01
CA GLN A 55 3.00 -8.88 -7.81
C GLN A 55 3.05 -8.44 -9.28
N ASN A 56 2.68 -9.36 -10.17
CA ASN A 56 2.45 -9.01 -11.57
C ASN A 56 1.16 -8.18 -11.68
N THR A 57 1.28 -6.92 -12.10
CA THR A 57 0.14 -5.99 -12.22
C THR A 57 -0.57 -6.07 -13.57
N GLU A 58 -0.12 -6.94 -14.47
CA GLU A 58 -0.76 -7.19 -15.77
C GLU A 58 -1.85 -8.29 -15.68
N THR A 59 -1.94 -9.01 -14.56
CA THR A 59 -2.96 -10.05 -14.33
C THR A 59 -3.96 -9.63 -13.26
N ASP A 60 -5.23 -10.01 -13.45
CA ASP A 60 -6.29 -9.72 -12.49
C ASP A 60 -6.04 -10.38 -11.12
N GLU A 61 -5.49 -11.61 -11.11
CA GLU A 61 -5.10 -12.28 -9.87
C GLU A 61 -3.99 -11.52 -9.13
N GLY A 62 -2.98 -11.03 -9.85
CA GLY A 62 -1.88 -10.27 -9.27
C GLY A 62 -2.34 -8.92 -8.74
N LEU A 63 -3.21 -8.21 -9.47
CA LEU A 63 -3.84 -6.97 -9.02
C LEU A 63 -4.71 -7.17 -7.76
N LYS A 64 -5.52 -8.24 -7.74
CA LYS A 64 -6.34 -8.59 -6.56
C LYS A 64 -5.47 -8.90 -5.35
N LEU A 65 -4.42 -9.69 -5.52
CA LEU A 65 -3.51 -10.05 -4.43
C LEU A 65 -2.72 -8.84 -3.93
N MET A 66 -2.19 -8.02 -4.84
CA MET A 66 -1.51 -6.76 -4.53
C MET A 66 -2.40 -5.85 -3.68
N ALA A 67 -3.62 -5.56 -4.15
CA ALA A 67 -4.55 -4.70 -3.43
C ALA A 67 -4.92 -5.26 -2.05
N LYS A 68 -5.16 -6.58 -1.97
CA LYS A 68 -5.45 -7.25 -0.70
C LYS A 68 -4.29 -7.09 0.30
N LEU A 69 -3.06 -7.38 -0.13
CA LEU A 69 -1.89 -7.34 0.75
C LEU A 69 -1.56 -5.92 1.22
N PHE A 70 -1.65 -4.92 0.34
CA PHE A 70 -1.49 -3.52 0.74
C PHE A 70 -2.58 -3.08 1.72
N GLN A 71 -3.85 -3.45 1.50
CA GLN A 71 -4.92 -3.14 2.45
C GLN A 71 -4.71 -3.84 3.81
N GLN A 72 -4.22 -5.08 3.82
CA GLN A 72 -3.87 -5.79 5.05
C GLN A 72 -2.71 -5.10 5.79
N ALA A 73 -1.65 -4.75 5.09
CA ALA A 73 -0.51 -4.01 5.66
C ALA A 73 -0.96 -2.65 6.24
N SER A 74 -1.81 -1.91 5.52
CA SER A 74 -2.42 -0.67 6.02
C SER A 74 -3.19 -0.88 7.32
N GLY A 75 -4.01 -1.92 7.37
CA GLY A 75 -4.79 -2.27 8.56
C GLY A 75 -3.91 -2.61 9.76
N ILE A 76 -2.80 -3.33 9.55
CA ILE A 76 -1.84 -3.63 10.61
C ILE A 76 -1.16 -2.35 11.10
N PHE A 77 -0.67 -1.48 10.20
CA PHE A 77 -0.07 -0.21 10.62
C PHE A 77 -1.05 0.67 11.39
N ASN A 78 -2.31 0.75 10.96
CA ASN A 78 -3.36 1.47 11.70
C ASN A 78 -3.66 0.86 13.06
N HIS A 79 -3.62 -0.48 13.18
CA HIS A 79 -3.78 -1.14 14.46
C HIS A 79 -2.61 -0.78 15.41
N LEU A 80 -1.37 -0.78 14.89
CA LEU A 80 -0.17 -0.47 15.67
C LEU A 80 -0.22 0.93 16.29
N ILE A 81 -0.74 1.95 15.58
CA ILE A 81 -0.92 3.32 16.10
C ILE A 81 -1.56 3.33 17.49
N ASN A 82 -2.58 2.49 17.70
CA ASN A 82 -3.36 2.48 18.93
C ASN A 82 -2.75 1.63 20.04
N ILE A 83 -1.93 0.64 19.71
CA ILE A 83 -1.41 -0.33 20.69
C ILE A 83 0.02 -0.04 21.14
N VAL A 84 0.81 0.73 20.36
CA VAL A 84 2.21 1.04 20.66
C VAL A 84 2.35 1.70 22.04
N THR A 85 1.58 2.76 22.30
CA THR A 85 1.68 3.54 23.55
C THR A 85 1.34 2.71 24.80
N SER A 86 0.42 1.74 24.70
CA SER A 86 0.11 0.83 25.80
C SER A 86 1.05 -0.37 25.91
N SER A 87 1.72 -0.75 24.82
CA SER A 87 2.56 -1.95 24.74
C SER A 87 4.03 -1.68 25.06
N ILE A 88 4.48 -0.45 24.87
CA ILE A 88 5.87 -0.01 25.05
C ILE A 88 5.89 1.10 26.10
N GLN A 89 6.40 0.80 27.29
CA GLN A 89 6.53 1.78 28.39
C GLN A 89 7.68 2.77 28.16
N GLN A 90 8.68 2.34 27.39
CA GLN A 90 9.84 3.13 27.01
C GLN A 90 9.54 3.88 25.73
N GLU A 91 10.30 4.94 25.45
CA GLU A 91 10.20 5.62 24.16
C GLU A 91 10.51 4.65 23.00
N PRO A 92 9.59 4.44 22.04
CA PRO A 92 9.79 3.54 20.92
C PRO A 92 10.84 4.07 19.95
N THR A 93 11.32 3.21 19.06
CA THR A 93 12.10 3.62 17.89
C THR A 93 11.23 4.44 16.92
N PRO A 94 11.80 5.37 16.13
CA PRO A 94 11.05 6.27 15.23
C PRO A 94 10.10 5.58 14.23
N ASP A 95 10.46 4.39 13.77
CA ASP A 95 9.65 3.51 12.91
C ASP A 95 8.28 3.14 13.52
N LEU A 96 8.21 3.03 14.85
CA LEU A 96 7.00 2.70 15.61
C LEU A 96 6.26 3.94 16.12
N SER A 97 6.73 5.16 15.79
CA SER A 97 5.99 6.38 16.15
C SER A 97 4.62 6.43 15.45
N PRO A 98 3.59 7.02 16.10
CA PRO A 98 2.26 7.15 15.50
C PRO A 98 2.27 7.84 14.12
N ASP A 99 3.11 8.85 13.95
CA ASP A 99 3.24 9.59 12.69
C ASP A 99 3.81 8.70 11.57
N THR A 100 4.88 7.95 11.86
CA THR A 100 5.45 7.01 10.89
C THR A 100 4.46 5.92 10.52
N LEU A 101 3.77 5.33 11.50
CA LEU A 101 2.77 4.29 11.26
C LEU A 101 1.57 4.81 10.46
N SER A 102 1.13 6.04 10.71
CA SER A 102 0.07 6.70 9.93
C SER A 102 0.49 6.96 8.48
N ALA A 103 1.72 7.43 8.28
CA ALA A 103 2.29 7.63 6.95
C ALA A 103 2.39 6.31 6.18
N LEU A 104 2.91 5.25 6.81
CA LEU A 104 2.98 3.92 6.21
C LEU A 104 1.59 3.38 5.88
N SER A 105 0.63 3.49 6.80
CA SER A 105 -0.74 3.04 6.54
C SER A 105 -1.37 3.75 5.34
N SER A 106 -1.19 5.07 5.25
CA SER A 106 -1.69 5.89 4.14
C SER A 106 -1.01 5.53 2.82
N LEU A 107 0.31 5.32 2.84
CA LEU A 107 1.07 4.88 1.68
C LEU A 107 0.57 3.54 1.14
N MET A 108 0.31 2.56 2.03
CA MET A 108 -0.22 1.26 1.61
C MET A 108 -1.58 1.39 0.92
N ILE A 109 -2.49 2.23 1.43
CA ILE A 109 -3.80 2.47 0.77
C ILE A 109 -3.62 3.15 -0.59
N ALA A 110 -2.73 4.15 -0.67
CA ALA A 110 -2.44 4.82 -1.93
C ALA A 110 -1.94 3.82 -3.00
N GLN A 111 -1.01 2.94 -2.63
CA GLN A 111 -0.50 1.89 -3.52
C GLN A 111 -1.59 0.89 -3.94
N ALA A 112 -2.50 0.53 -3.03
CA ALA A 112 -3.64 -0.33 -3.37
C ALA A 112 -4.61 0.32 -4.36
N GLN A 113 -4.73 1.65 -4.35
CA GLN A 113 -5.66 2.40 -5.19
C GLN A 113 -5.08 2.79 -6.56
N GLU A 114 -3.77 3.04 -6.65
CA GLU A 114 -3.12 3.55 -7.87
C GLU A 114 -3.45 2.71 -9.11
N ASN A 115 -3.37 1.37 -9.03
CA ASN A 115 -3.65 0.52 -10.19
C ASN A 115 -5.14 0.43 -10.53
N ARG A 116 -6.04 0.50 -9.55
CA ARG A 116 -7.49 0.57 -9.82
C ARG A 116 -7.87 1.84 -10.59
N MET A 117 -7.17 2.95 -10.30
CA MET A 117 -7.39 4.20 -11.03
C MET A 117 -6.92 4.10 -12.49
N LYS A 118 -5.81 3.41 -12.76
CA LYS A 118 -5.32 3.19 -14.14
C LYS A 118 -6.37 2.46 -14.98
N ASP A 119 -6.93 1.36 -14.48
CA ASP A 119 -7.95 0.59 -15.20
C ASP A 119 -9.23 1.41 -15.45
N ALA A 120 -9.69 2.15 -14.43
CA ALA A 120 -10.88 3.00 -14.55
C ALA A 120 -10.69 4.13 -15.59
N ILE A 121 -9.49 4.71 -15.65
CA ILE A 121 -9.15 5.74 -16.65
C ILE A 121 -9.10 5.13 -18.05
N ILE A 122 -8.46 3.97 -18.22
CA ILE A 122 -8.39 3.27 -19.52
C ILE A 122 -9.79 2.95 -20.02
N ALA A 123 -10.65 2.36 -19.18
CA ALA A 123 -12.03 2.06 -19.55
C ALA A 123 -12.81 3.32 -19.99
N LYS A 124 -12.60 4.44 -19.28
CA LYS A 124 -13.23 5.72 -19.63
C LYS A 124 -12.74 6.26 -20.99
N ILE A 125 -11.45 6.13 -21.29
CA ILE A 125 -10.89 6.55 -22.58
C ILE A 125 -11.43 5.65 -23.71
N THR A 126 -11.46 4.34 -23.51
CA THR A 126 -11.98 3.39 -24.51
C THR A 126 -13.44 3.69 -24.86
N ALA A 127 -14.29 3.93 -23.86
CA ALA A 127 -15.69 4.32 -24.09
C ALA A 127 -15.81 5.63 -24.89
N GLN A 128 -14.99 6.64 -24.57
CA GLN A 128 -14.97 7.89 -25.35
C GLN A 128 -14.52 7.68 -26.79
N VAL A 129 -13.58 6.76 -27.03
CA VAL A 129 -13.11 6.44 -28.39
C VAL A 129 -14.21 5.76 -29.18
N GLU A 130 -14.95 4.82 -28.59
CA GLU A 130 -16.11 4.18 -29.23
C GLU A 130 -17.18 5.19 -29.63
N ASP A 131 -17.55 6.11 -28.71
CA ASP A 131 -18.50 7.19 -29.00
C ASP A 131 -18.03 8.07 -30.18
N ARG A 132 -16.74 8.43 -30.20
CA ARG A 132 -16.16 9.24 -31.28
C ARG A 132 -16.15 8.52 -32.62
N PHE A 133 -15.90 7.21 -32.64
CA PHE A 133 -15.98 6.41 -33.86
C PHE A 133 -17.43 6.29 -34.35
N ALA A 134 -18.40 6.14 -33.45
CA ALA A 134 -19.82 6.12 -33.79
C ALA A 134 -20.27 7.46 -34.43
N ASP A 135 -19.91 8.58 -33.81
CA ASP A 135 -20.15 9.93 -34.35
C ASP A 135 -19.54 10.10 -35.75
N ALA A 136 -18.30 9.67 -35.93
CA ALA A 136 -17.60 9.76 -37.21
C ALA A 136 -18.29 8.91 -38.28
N LEU A 137 -18.69 7.68 -37.95
CA LEU A 137 -19.41 6.79 -38.86
C LEU A 137 -20.77 7.37 -39.28
N GLU A 138 -21.53 7.95 -38.34
CA GLU A 138 -22.80 8.61 -38.64
C GLU A 138 -22.58 9.77 -39.62
N GLN A 139 -21.56 10.60 -39.38
CA GLN A 139 -21.21 11.69 -40.28
C GLN A 139 -20.87 11.17 -41.67
N MET A 140 -20.06 10.11 -41.78
CA MET A 140 -19.69 9.50 -43.07
C MET A 140 -20.88 8.91 -43.84
N GLN A 141 -21.93 8.46 -43.14
CA GLN A 141 -23.14 7.93 -43.77
C GLN A 141 -24.08 8.99 -44.34
N LYS A 142 -23.85 10.29 -44.04
CA LYS A 142 -24.65 11.40 -44.58
C LYS A 142 -24.59 11.41 -46.10
N LYS A 143 -25.75 11.58 -46.73
CA LYS A 143 -25.96 11.44 -48.20
C LYS A 143 -24.99 12.26 -49.06
N HIS A 144 -24.50 13.40 -48.57
CA HIS A 144 -23.55 14.23 -49.31
C HIS A 144 -22.07 13.77 -49.21
N LEU A 145 -21.71 12.98 -48.19
CA LEU A 145 -20.34 12.48 -47.96
C LEU A 145 -20.11 11.09 -48.56
N LYS A 146 -21.18 10.30 -48.77
CA LYS A 146 -21.12 8.97 -49.41
C LYS A 146 -20.32 8.92 -50.72
N PRO A 147 -20.44 9.87 -51.67
CA PRO A 147 -19.71 9.80 -52.95
C PRO A 147 -18.21 10.12 -52.82
N LEU A 148 -17.83 10.86 -51.77
CA LEU A 148 -16.44 11.27 -51.51
C LEU A 148 -15.64 10.13 -50.91
N TRP A 149 -16.25 9.35 -50.00
CA TRP A 149 -15.55 8.28 -49.30
C TRP A 149 -15.32 7.03 -50.16
N GLY A 150 -16.22 6.73 -51.09
CA GLY A 150 -16.06 5.63 -52.04
C GLY A 150 -14.89 5.78 -53.03
N LYS A 151 -14.15 6.90 -52.96
CA LYS A 151 -12.92 7.15 -53.73
C LYS A 151 -11.63 7.10 -52.89
N VAL A 152 -11.73 6.98 -51.57
CA VAL A 152 -10.60 7.15 -50.62
C VAL A 152 -10.29 5.86 -49.84
N VAL A 153 -11.15 4.85 -49.92
CA VAL A 153 -10.87 3.46 -49.48
C VAL A 153 -10.71 2.57 -50.71
#